data_AF-A0A7X7CTF0-F1
#
_entry.id   AF-A0A7X7CTF0-F1
#
_cell.length_a   1.000
_cell.length_b   1.000
_cell.length_c   1.000
_cell.angle_alpha   90.00
_cell.angle_beta   90.00
_cell.angle_gamma   90.00
#
_symmetry.space_group_name_H-M   'P 1'
#
loop_
_entity.id
_entity.type
_entity.pdbx_description
1 polymer ?
#
loop_
_entity_poly.entity_id
_entity_poly.type
_entity_poly.pdbx_seq_one_letter_code
_entity_poly.pdbx_strand_id
1 'polypeptide(L)'
;MEALVLAATGAGLQSGRAFCIVDGSVPSAGMAPEILVNCFQEIAMSVRIHRRRWICASLAAGAVAIGACTTPATRSDTSELVRSAQSTLASFEADPEMQWLRDNLKRARGVLISPRMVRAGFFLGGAGGEALLLVRDGNRWVGPAFYNVGVGSVGLQVGGDVSEVIALVMTERAVDGLLSRSIKLGGDASVTAGPKGKGTGQDVTSDLVTFARSRGAFVGVSLDGAVISPDTEANAAFYGRSASPSDILVRHTVQSPAAAPLQRSLSRLAG
;
A
#
# COMPACT_ATOMS: atom_id res chain seq x y z
N MET A 1 0.96 3.93 53.98
CA MET A 1 0.82 2.62 53.30
C MET A 1 0.99 2.90 51.82
N GLU A 2 2.01 2.54 51.07
CA GLU A 2 3.23 1.72 51.17
C GLU A 2 4.24 2.38 50.21
N ALA A 3 5.46 2.72 50.62
CA ALA A 3 6.70 1.98 50.35
C ALA A 3 6.94 1.56 48.88
N LEU A 4 7.95 2.17 48.22
CA LEU A 4 8.84 1.43 47.34
C LEU A 4 10.26 2.03 47.34
N VAL A 5 11.20 1.14 47.66
CA VAL A 5 12.65 1.26 47.76
C VAL A 5 13.27 1.14 46.36
N LEU A 6 14.36 1.86 46.06
CA LEU A 6 15.46 1.26 45.30
C LEU A 6 16.80 1.89 45.64
N ALA A 7 17.74 1.02 46.00
CA ALA A 7 19.11 1.29 46.39
C ALA A 7 20.00 1.70 45.20
N ALA A 8 20.96 2.58 45.45
CA ALA A 8 22.14 2.74 44.61
C ALA A 8 23.37 2.31 45.42
N THR A 9 23.84 1.09 45.15
CA THR A 9 25.08 0.52 45.69
C THR A 9 26.19 0.72 44.66
N GLY A 10 27.25 1.41 45.08
CA GLY A 10 28.64 0.94 44.94
C GLY A 10 29.37 1.14 43.61
N ALA A 11 30.46 1.93 43.72
CA ALA A 11 31.78 1.75 43.07
C ALA A 11 31.85 1.83 41.53
N GLY A 12 32.82 2.47 40.90
CA GLY A 12 34.08 3.04 41.35
C GLY A 12 35.04 3.05 40.15
N LEU A 13 35.84 4.12 40.06
CA LEU A 13 37.16 4.20 39.40
C LEU A 13 37.29 3.84 37.90
N GLN A 14 37.73 4.79 37.08
CA GLN A 14 39.17 5.03 36.80
C GLN A 14 39.41 6.12 35.74
N SER A 15 40.59 6.74 35.87
CA SER A 15 41.29 7.60 34.91
C SER A 15 40.77 9.05 34.82
N GLY A 16 41.44 10.09 35.30
CA GLY A 16 42.85 10.27 35.64
C GLY A 16 43.32 11.58 35.04
N ARG A 17 43.25 12.69 35.80
CA ARG A 17 44.18 13.84 35.79
C ARG A 17 43.73 15.00 36.71
N ALA A 18 44.61 15.30 37.67
CA ALA A 18 44.97 16.56 38.36
C ALA A 18 43.86 17.61 38.60
N PHE A 19 43.39 17.88 39.82
CA PHE A 19 44.03 18.57 40.98
C PHE A 19 44.44 20.02 40.72
N CYS A 20 43.75 20.97 41.39
CA CYS A 20 44.28 22.03 42.26
C CYS A 20 43.11 22.91 42.75
N ILE A 21 42.77 22.90 44.05
CA ILE A 21 43.17 23.86 45.11
C ILE A 21 42.26 25.12 45.13
N VAL A 22 41.79 25.72 46.22
CA VAL A 22 41.75 25.54 47.69
C VAL A 22 40.82 26.65 48.22
N ASP A 23 40.26 26.40 49.40
CA ASP A 23 39.72 27.33 50.40
C ASP A 23 38.57 28.28 50.11
N GLY A 24 37.65 28.26 51.07
CA GLY A 24 36.60 29.23 51.25
C GLY A 24 37.13 30.61 51.63
N SER A 25 36.41 31.62 51.17
CA SER A 25 36.50 33.00 51.63
C SER A 25 35.22 33.72 51.19
N VAL A 26 34.32 34.01 52.13
CA VAL A 26 33.27 35.02 52.00
C VAL A 26 33.72 36.18 52.90
N PRO A 27 33.90 37.39 52.36
CA PRO A 27 33.01 38.51 52.67
C PRO A 27 32.88 39.44 51.44
N SER A 28 32.08 40.49 51.33
CA SER A 28 31.27 41.30 52.26
C SER A 28 30.35 42.19 51.41
N ALA A 29 29.30 42.64 52.06
CA ALA A 29 28.31 43.62 51.64
C ALA A 29 28.83 44.90 50.95
N GLY A 30 27.96 45.47 50.10
CA GLY A 30 27.71 46.92 50.09
C GLY A 30 27.67 47.58 48.72
N MET A 31 26.48 47.70 48.11
CA MET A 31 25.96 49.01 47.66
C MET A 31 24.48 48.91 47.25
N ALA A 32 23.66 49.76 47.87
CA ALA A 32 22.28 50.10 47.50
C ALA A 32 22.29 51.28 46.49
N PRO A 33 21.19 52.00 46.23
CA PRO A 33 19.92 51.65 45.60
C PRO A 33 19.56 52.64 44.45
N GLU A 34 18.39 52.48 43.83
CA GLU A 34 17.64 53.50 43.04
C GLU A 34 18.26 54.09 41.75
N ILE A 35 17.90 53.51 40.59
CA ILE A 35 17.24 54.28 39.52
C ILE A 35 16.01 53.49 39.10
N LEU A 36 14.92 53.80 39.77
CA LEU A 36 13.55 53.39 39.46
C LEU A 36 12.95 54.53 38.62
N VAL A 37 12.20 54.17 37.57
CA VAL A 37 11.19 55.03 36.90
C VAL A 37 11.80 56.12 35.99
N ASN A 38 11.66 56.14 34.66
CA ASN A 38 10.41 56.03 33.89
C ASN A 38 10.69 55.99 32.36
N CYS A 39 9.65 55.61 31.60
CA CYS A 39 9.49 55.66 30.12
C CYS A 39 9.77 54.33 29.39
N PHE A 40 8.94 53.29 29.53
CA PHE A 40 7.60 53.14 28.94
C PHE A 40 7.60 53.00 27.39
N GLN A 41 8.12 51.87 26.89
CA GLN A 41 7.87 51.25 25.58
C GLN A 41 8.48 49.82 25.67
N GLU A 42 7.81 48.68 25.55
CA GLU A 42 6.58 48.30 24.89
C GLU A 42 5.74 47.33 25.75
N ILE A 43 4.45 47.35 25.46
CA ILE A 43 3.37 46.58 26.07
C ILE A 43 3.31 45.17 25.44
N ALA A 44 3.11 44.18 26.31
CA ALA A 44 2.43 42.90 26.05
C ALA A 44 2.98 41.95 24.96
N MET A 45 3.70 40.91 25.40
CA MET A 45 3.17 39.54 25.28
C MET A 45 4.01 38.58 26.11
N SER A 46 3.64 38.50 27.39
CA SER A 46 4.04 37.40 28.24
C SER A 46 3.51 36.09 27.63
N VAL A 47 4.43 35.18 27.39
CA VAL A 47 4.24 33.74 27.60
C VAL A 47 3.16 33.12 26.72
N ARG A 48 3.50 32.94 25.45
CA ARG A 48 3.00 31.76 24.74
C ARG A 48 4.07 31.21 23.80
N ILE A 49 4.42 29.96 24.07
CA ILE A 49 4.89 28.99 23.07
C ILE A 49 6.40 29.03 22.83
N HIS A 50 7.14 28.42 23.77
CA HIS A 50 7.92 27.16 23.66
C HIS A 50 8.46 26.66 22.29
N ARG A 51 8.41 27.42 21.21
CA ARG A 51 8.89 27.05 19.88
C ARG A 51 10.22 27.74 19.61
N ARG A 52 11.35 27.10 19.93
CA ARG A 52 12.63 27.32 19.20
C ARG A 52 13.85 26.54 19.70
N ARG A 53 13.77 25.69 20.74
CA ARG A 53 14.95 24.97 21.28
C ARG A 53 14.82 23.44 21.30
N TRP A 54 14.18 22.87 20.28
CA TRP A 54 14.11 21.42 20.04
C TRP A 54 14.57 21.03 18.63
N ILE A 55 15.41 21.86 18.02
CA ILE A 55 16.06 21.56 16.74
C ILE A 55 17.55 21.41 17.07
N CYS A 56 18.13 20.26 16.69
CA CYS A 56 19.57 19.91 16.69
C CYS A 56 20.10 18.87 17.71
N ALA A 57 19.29 18.13 18.47
CA ALA A 57 19.83 17.10 19.39
C ALA A 57 19.14 15.72 19.32
N SER A 58 18.90 15.21 18.11
CA SER A 58 18.51 13.81 17.89
C SER A 58 18.96 13.31 16.51
N LEU A 59 20.26 13.38 16.28
CA LEU A 59 20.97 12.75 15.15
C LEU A 59 21.93 11.69 15.72
N ALA A 60 21.41 10.54 16.16
CA ALA A 60 22.15 9.27 16.31
C ALA A 60 21.30 8.24 17.09
N ALA A 61 20.43 7.50 16.41
CA ALA A 61 20.02 6.12 16.71
C ALA A 61 18.75 5.79 15.92
N GLY A 62 18.84 4.87 14.96
CA GLY A 62 17.65 4.34 14.29
C GLY A 62 17.76 4.14 12.78
N ALA A 63 18.92 3.76 12.24
CA ALA A 63 18.96 3.10 10.94
C ALA A 63 18.55 1.63 11.13
N VAL A 64 17.25 1.38 11.38
CA VAL A 64 16.69 0.05 11.15
C VAL A 64 16.61 -0.12 9.65
N ALA A 65 17.60 -0.79 9.07
CA ALA A 65 17.54 -1.26 7.71
C ALA A 65 16.40 -2.29 7.63
N ILE A 66 15.19 -1.84 7.25
CA ILE A 66 14.15 -2.72 6.76
C ILE A 66 14.62 -3.17 5.38
N GLY A 67 15.52 -4.16 5.37
CA GLY A 67 15.76 -4.96 4.18
C GLY A 67 14.46 -5.68 3.88
N ALA A 68 13.65 -5.13 2.96
CA ALA A 68 12.58 -5.88 2.35
C ALA A 68 13.23 -7.08 1.66
N CYS A 69 13.11 -8.26 2.28
CA CYS A 69 13.48 -9.51 1.65
C CYS A 69 12.54 -9.71 0.46
N THR A 70 12.92 -9.23 -0.71
CA THR A 70 12.30 -9.62 -1.97
C THR A 70 12.78 -11.03 -2.26
N THR A 71 12.09 -12.02 -1.70
CA THR A 71 12.29 -13.42 -2.06
C THR A 71 11.92 -13.58 -3.53
N PRO A 72 12.78 -14.19 -4.37
CA PRO A 72 12.44 -14.40 -5.77
C PRO A 72 11.16 -15.24 -5.87
N ALA A 73 10.23 -14.80 -6.71
CA ALA A 73 8.99 -15.54 -6.94
C ALA A 73 9.31 -16.95 -7.45
N THR A 74 8.79 -17.98 -6.79
CA THR A 74 8.97 -19.35 -7.25
C THR A 74 7.80 -19.79 -8.15
N ARG A 75 8.01 -20.86 -8.92
CA ARG A 75 6.93 -21.44 -9.76
C ARG A 75 5.76 -21.97 -8.91
N SER A 76 6.03 -22.47 -7.70
CA SER A 76 4.98 -22.90 -6.78
C SER A 76 4.12 -21.72 -6.32
N ASP A 77 4.74 -20.59 -5.98
CA ASP A 77 4.03 -19.39 -5.49
C ASP A 77 3.13 -18.80 -6.59
N THR A 78 3.64 -18.72 -7.81
CA THR A 78 2.87 -18.22 -8.96
C THR A 78 1.71 -19.15 -9.32
N SER A 79 1.89 -20.48 -9.23
CA SER A 79 0.81 -21.46 -9.44
C SER A 79 -0.25 -21.38 -8.34
N GLU A 80 0.17 -21.11 -7.10
CA GLU A 80 -0.72 -20.83 -5.98
C GLU A 80 -1.52 -19.54 -6.18
N LEU A 81 -0.87 -18.49 -6.70
CA LEU A 81 -1.55 -17.24 -7.00
C LEU A 81 -2.64 -17.42 -8.07
N VAL A 82 -2.38 -18.21 -9.12
CA VAL A 82 -3.39 -18.56 -10.14
C VAL A 82 -4.58 -19.30 -9.53
N ARG A 83 -4.31 -20.30 -8.67
CA ARG A 83 -5.35 -21.05 -7.94
C ARG A 83 -6.16 -20.15 -7.02
N SER A 84 -5.50 -19.22 -6.33
CA SER A 84 -6.15 -18.23 -5.46
C SER A 84 -7.05 -17.30 -6.28
N ALA A 85 -6.58 -16.82 -7.44
CA ALA A 85 -7.37 -16.01 -8.36
C ALA A 85 -8.61 -16.75 -8.90
N GLN A 86 -8.48 -18.05 -9.19
CA GLN A 86 -9.62 -18.88 -9.56
C GLN A 86 -10.66 -18.96 -8.43
N SER A 87 -10.21 -19.16 -7.18
CA SER A 87 -11.10 -19.18 -6.01
C SER A 87 -11.77 -17.83 -5.77
N THR A 88 -11.03 -16.74 -5.89
CA THR A 88 -11.57 -15.38 -5.77
C THR A 88 -12.63 -15.12 -6.84
N LEU A 89 -12.34 -15.45 -8.11
CA LEU A 89 -13.31 -15.32 -9.20
C LEU A 89 -14.61 -16.10 -8.94
N ALA A 90 -14.50 -17.37 -8.56
CA ALA A 90 -15.66 -18.21 -8.23
C ALA A 90 -16.45 -17.66 -7.04
N SER A 91 -15.77 -17.05 -6.07
CA SER A 91 -16.41 -16.50 -4.89
C SER A 91 -17.11 -15.16 -5.16
N PHE A 92 -16.64 -14.36 -6.13
CA PHE A 92 -17.35 -13.17 -6.60
C PHE A 92 -18.52 -13.54 -7.52
N GLU A 93 -18.36 -14.60 -8.32
CA GLU A 93 -19.44 -15.15 -9.15
C GLU A 93 -20.63 -15.60 -8.28
N ALA A 94 -20.37 -16.33 -7.20
CA ALA A 94 -21.41 -16.85 -6.31
C ALA A 94 -22.14 -15.75 -5.52
N ASP A 95 -21.59 -14.53 -5.48
CA ASP A 95 -22.12 -13.47 -4.65
C ASP A 95 -23.34 -12.77 -5.28
N PRO A 96 -24.52 -12.76 -4.62
CA PRO A 96 -25.71 -12.14 -5.18
C PRO A 96 -25.57 -10.62 -5.37
N GLU A 97 -24.67 -9.94 -4.66
CA GLU A 97 -24.45 -8.49 -4.80
C GLU A 97 -23.63 -8.11 -6.03
N MET A 98 -22.91 -9.07 -6.62
CA MET A 98 -22.01 -8.89 -7.78
C MET A 98 -22.70 -9.11 -9.13
N GLN A 99 -23.98 -8.76 -9.26
CA GLN A 99 -24.73 -8.92 -10.51
C GLN A 99 -24.10 -8.12 -11.66
N TRP A 100 -23.75 -6.86 -11.42
CA TRP A 100 -23.14 -6.01 -12.44
C TRP A 100 -21.85 -6.61 -12.99
N LEU A 101 -21.00 -7.19 -12.13
CA LEU A 101 -19.76 -7.87 -12.52
C LEU A 101 -20.06 -9.00 -13.50
N ARG A 102 -21.01 -9.88 -13.17
CA ARG A 102 -21.40 -11.01 -14.03
C ARG A 102 -21.97 -10.53 -15.37
N ASP A 103 -22.87 -9.55 -15.34
CA ASP A 103 -23.55 -9.05 -16.53
C ASP A 103 -22.60 -8.32 -17.49
N ASN A 104 -21.54 -7.71 -16.97
CA ASN A 104 -20.57 -6.94 -17.75
C ASN A 104 -19.26 -7.70 -18.04
N LEU A 105 -19.04 -8.89 -17.48
CA LEU A 105 -17.84 -9.70 -17.75
C LEU A 105 -17.68 -9.99 -19.26
N LYS A 106 -18.80 -10.23 -19.97
CA LYS A 106 -18.83 -10.44 -21.42
C LYS A 106 -18.43 -9.20 -22.25
N ARG A 107 -18.55 -8.00 -21.67
CA ARG A 107 -18.18 -6.73 -22.30
C ARG A 107 -16.73 -6.33 -21.99
N ALA A 108 -16.16 -6.87 -20.91
CA ALA A 108 -14.80 -6.57 -20.52
C ALA A 108 -13.79 -7.03 -21.59
N ARG A 109 -12.79 -6.19 -21.84
CA ARG A 109 -11.61 -6.51 -22.65
C ARG A 109 -10.55 -7.25 -21.85
N GLY A 110 -10.51 -7.01 -20.54
CA GLY A 110 -9.60 -7.68 -19.63
C GLY A 110 -10.20 -7.85 -18.24
N VAL A 111 -9.68 -8.79 -17.48
CA VAL A 111 -10.01 -8.99 -16.06
C VAL A 111 -8.71 -9.06 -15.29
N LEU A 112 -8.57 -8.16 -14.32
CA LEU A 112 -7.47 -8.14 -13.38
C LEU A 112 -7.97 -8.66 -12.03
N ILE A 113 -7.33 -9.69 -11.50
CA ILE A 113 -7.73 -10.37 -10.27
C ILE A 113 -6.59 -10.26 -9.27
N SER A 114 -6.83 -9.64 -8.13
CA SER A 114 -5.92 -9.63 -6.99
C SER A 114 -6.55 -10.41 -5.83
N PRO A 115 -6.09 -11.65 -5.58
CA PRO A 115 -6.63 -12.48 -4.49
C PRO A 115 -6.27 -11.97 -3.11
N ARG A 116 -5.21 -11.16 -3.00
CA ARG A 116 -4.67 -10.67 -1.74
C ARG A 116 -4.13 -9.25 -1.91
N MET A 117 -4.96 -8.28 -1.57
CA MET A 117 -4.57 -6.89 -1.37
C MET A 117 -4.46 -6.62 0.12
N VAL A 118 -3.23 -6.40 0.58
CA VAL A 118 -2.95 -6.03 1.96
C VAL A 118 -3.00 -4.51 2.07
N ARG A 119 -3.86 -4.01 2.95
CA ARG A 119 -3.94 -2.61 3.35
C ARG A 119 -3.37 -2.46 4.74
N ALA A 120 -2.57 -1.44 4.96
CA ALA A 120 -2.08 -1.07 6.29
C ALA A 120 -1.86 0.44 6.37
N GLY A 121 -2.14 1.04 7.52
CA GLY A 121 -1.89 2.47 7.72
C GLY A 121 -2.13 2.95 9.14
N PHE A 122 -1.50 4.09 9.45
CA PHE A 122 -1.81 4.94 10.60
C PHE A 122 -1.55 6.40 10.18
N PHE A 123 -2.62 7.17 9.95
CA PHE A 123 -2.63 8.52 9.33
C PHE A 123 -2.17 8.59 7.86
N LEU A 124 -1.11 7.85 7.50
CA LEU A 124 -0.70 7.54 6.14
C LEU A 124 -0.76 6.02 5.98
N GLY A 125 -1.34 5.56 4.87
CA GLY A 125 -1.53 4.15 4.61
C GLY A 125 -1.22 3.78 3.17
N GLY A 126 -1.00 2.49 2.94
CA GLY A 126 -0.82 1.93 1.63
C GLY A 126 -1.62 0.65 1.46
N ALA A 127 -1.92 0.33 0.20
CA ALA A 127 -2.36 -0.98 -0.21
C ALA A 127 -1.35 -1.59 -1.18
N GLY A 128 -1.07 -2.87 -1.05
CA GLY A 128 -0.16 -3.58 -1.94
C GLY A 128 -0.61 -5.02 -2.14
N GLY A 129 -0.42 -5.55 -3.34
CA GLY A 129 -0.71 -6.95 -3.64
C GLY A 129 -0.33 -7.35 -5.05
N GLU A 130 -0.28 -8.66 -5.26
CA GLU A 130 -0.09 -9.25 -6.58
C GLU A 130 -1.44 -9.35 -7.29
N ALA A 131 -1.41 -9.25 -8.61
CA ALA A 131 -2.58 -9.39 -9.46
C ALA A 131 -2.26 -10.18 -10.73
N LEU A 132 -3.28 -10.82 -11.27
CA LEU A 132 -3.23 -11.51 -12.55
C LEU A 132 -4.14 -10.83 -13.54
N LEU A 133 -3.60 -10.49 -14.70
CA LEU A 133 -4.35 -9.94 -15.82
C LEU A 133 -4.60 -11.04 -16.85
N LEU A 134 -5.86 -11.18 -17.24
CA LEU A 134 -6.28 -11.97 -18.40
C LEU A 134 -6.95 -11.02 -19.38
N VAL A 135 -6.62 -11.14 -20.66
CA VAL A 135 -7.18 -10.33 -21.74
C VAL A 135 -8.02 -11.21 -22.64
N ARG A 136 -9.11 -10.66 -23.14
CA ARG A 136 -10.00 -11.33 -24.08
C ARG A 136 -9.46 -11.16 -25.49
N ASP A 137 -9.19 -12.28 -26.15
CA ASP A 137 -8.86 -12.34 -27.57
C ASP A 137 -9.98 -13.09 -28.31
N GLY A 138 -10.85 -12.34 -28.99
CA GLY A 138 -12.08 -12.85 -29.57
C GLY A 138 -12.98 -13.54 -28.54
N ASN A 139 -13.16 -14.86 -28.67
CA ASN A 139 -13.96 -15.66 -27.74
C ASN A 139 -13.13 -16.42 -26.69
N ARG A 140 -11.83 -16.14 -26.59
CA ARG A 140 -10.93 -16.83 -25.66
C ARG A 140 -10.32 -15.84 -24.67
N TRP A 141 -9.95 -16.34 -23.50
CA TRP A 141 -9.18 -15.60 -22.51
C TRP A 141 -7.72 -16.03 -22.55
N VAL A 142 -6.83 -15.06 -22.65
CA VAL A 142 -5.38 -15.23 -22.76
C VAL A 142 -4.71 -14.71 -21.49
N GLY A 143 -3.62 -15.36 -21.08
CA GLY A 143 -2.87 -15.05 -19.87
C GLY A 143 -2.74 -16.26 -18.94
N PRO A 144 -2.48 -16.07 -17.64
CA PRO A 144 -2.36 -14.78 -16.95
C PRO A 144 -0.98 -14.13 -17.13
N ALA A 145 -0.95 -12.81 -17.22
CA ALA A 145 0.25 -12.03 -16.93
C ALA A 145 0.20 -11.53 -15.47
N PHE A 146 1.33 -11.60 -14.78
CA PHE A 146 1.47 -11.22 -13.38
C PHE A 146 1.82 -9.73 -13.27
N TYR A 147 1.21 -9.07 -12.29
CA TYR A 147 1.34 -7.65 -12.01
C TYR A 147 1.46 -7.40 -10.50
N ASN A 148 2.12 -6.29 -10.16
CA ASN A 148 2.11 -5.70 -8.83
C ASN A 148 1.18 -4.48 -8.82
N VAL A 149 0.38 -4.37 -7.77
CA VAL A 149 -0.53 -3.25 -7.54
C VAL A 149 -0.13 -2.55 -6.25
N GLY A 150 0.12 -1.24 -6.32
CA GLY A 150 0.42 -0.41 -5.15
C GLY A 150 -0.49 0.82 -5.11
N VAL A 151 -1.09 1.13 -3.97
CA VAL A 151 -1.98 2.28 -3.77
C VAL A 151 -1.50 3.08 -2.57
N GLY A 152 -1.28 4.39 -2.76
CA GLY A 152 -1.09 5.32 -1.66
C GLY A 152 -2.44 5.81 -1.13
N SER A 153 -2.59 5.92 0.18
CA SER A 153 -3.80 6.47 0.80
C SER A 153 -3.46 7.42 1.95
N VAL A 154 -4.22 8.50 2.05
CA VAL A 154 -4.14 9.47 3.15
C VAL A 154 -5.45 9.37 3.93
N GLY A 155 -5.42 8.95 5.19
CA GLY A 155 -6.65 8.76 5.95
C GLY A 155 -6.46 8.19 7.36
N LEU A 156 -7.48 8.41 8.19
CA LEU A 156 -7.57 7.97 9.59
C LEU A 156 -7.92 6.48 9.71
N GLN A 157 -7.41 5.63 8.82
CA GLN A 157 -7.51 4.19 8.98
C GLN A 157 -6.36 3.76 9.89
N VAL A 158 -6.72 3.29 11.09
CA VAL A 158 -5.80 2.67 12.03
C VAL A 158 -6.01 1.17 11.93
N GLY A 159 -5.06 0.46 11.31
CA GLY A 159 -5.12 -0.99 11.25
C GLY A 159 -4.58 -1.58 9.95
N GLY A 160 -4.75 -2.89 9.83
CA GLY A 160 -4.43 -3.65 8.64
C GLY A 160 -5.59 -4.56 8.24
N ASP A 161 -5.84 -4.63 6.95
CA ASP A 161 -6.92 -5.44 6.36
C ASP A 161 -6.41 -6.17 5.12
N VAL A 162 -6.98 -7.35 4.87
CA VAL A 162 -6.75 -8.11 3.64
C VAL A 162 -8.05 -8.16 2.87
N SER A 163 -7.97 -7.74 1.61
CA SER A 163 -9.11 -7.68 0.70
C SER A 163 -8.81 -8.41 -0.60
N GLU A 164 -9.86 -8.94 -1.21
CA GLU A 164 -9.83 -9.48 -2.57
C GLU A 164 -10.36 -8.41 -3.52
N VAL A 165 -9.76 -8.28 -4.71
CA VAL A 165 -10.15 -7.28 -5.71
C VAL A 165 -10.26 -7.91 -7.09
N ILE A 166 -11.36 -7.61 -7.79
CA ILE A 166 -11.51 -7.90 -9.23
C ILE A 166 -11.75 -6.58 -9.96
N ALA A 167 -10.98 -6.31 -11.01
CA ALA A 167 -11.16 -5.16 -11.87
C ALA A 167 -11.50 -5.61 -13.30
N LEU A 168 -12.61 -5.12 -13.84
CA LEU A 168 -12.92 -5.25 -15.25
C LEU A 168 -12.26 -4.11 -16.02
N VAL A 169 -11.50 -4.46 -17.04
CA VAL A 169 -10.91 -3.50 -17.99
C VAL A 169 -11.90 -3.38 -19.15
N MET A 170 -12.50 -2.21 -19.30
CA MET A 170 -13.62 -1.98 -20.23
C MET A 170 -13.17 -1.37 -21.56
N THR A 171 -12.02 -0.67 -21.59
CA THR A 171 -11.54 0.06 -22.77
C THR A 171 -10.21 -0.49 -23.29
N GLU A 172 -10.00 -0.37 -24.61
CA GLU A 172 -8.72 -0.76 -25.25
C GLU A 172 -7.56 0.06 -24.72
N ARG A 173 -7.77 1.37 -24.49
CA ARG A 173 -6.77 2.27 -23.92
C ARG A 173 -6.21 1.73 -22.60
N ALA A 174 -7.05 1.20 -21.72
CA ALA A 174 -6.59 0.62 -20.47
C ALA A 174 -5.85 -0.71 -20.67
N VAL A 175 -6.25 -1.53 -21.64
CA VAL A 175 -5.49 -2.73 -22.02
C VAL A 175 -4.09 -2.32 -22.53
N ASP A 176 -3.99 -1.35 -23.43
CA ASP A 176 -2.72 -0.84 -23.96
C ASP A 176 -1.82 -0.26 -22.86
N GLY A 177 -2.41 0.46 -21.91
CA GLY A 177 -1.70 0.97 -20.74
C GLY A 177 -1.17 -0.14 -19.83
N LEU A 178 -1.94 -1.23 -19.65
CA LEU A 178 -1.50 -2.41 -18.89
C LEU A 178 -0.41 -3.20 -19.62
N LEU A 179 -0.39 -3.20 -20.96
CA LEU A 179 0.69 -3.82 -21.74
C LEU A 179 2.01 -3.03 -21.69
N SER A 180 1.95 -1.78 -21.24
CA SER A 180 3.10 -0.89 -21.07
C SER A 180 3.85 -1.15 -19.75
N ARG A 181 4.86 -0.32 -19.41
CA ARG A 181 5.68 -0.53 -18.20
C ARG A 181 4.94 -0.32 -16.89
N SER A 182 3.96 0.59 -16.86
CA SER A 182 3.14 0.85 -15.69
C SER A 182 1.96 1.73 -16.09
N ILE A 183 0.84 1.59 -15.41
CA ILE A 183 -0.34 2.44 -15.55
C ILE A 183 -0.76 3.00 -14.19
N LYS A 184 -1.06 4.30 -14.12
CA LYS A 184 -1.63 4.93 -12.93
C LYS A 184 -3.14 5.06 -13.05
N LEU A 185 -3.87 4.45 -12.15
CA LEU A 185 -5.31 4.61 -12.06
C LEU A 185 -5.64 5.99 -11.46
N GLY A 186 -6.61 6.69 -12.03
CA GLY A 186 -6.96 8.08 -11.71
C GLY A 186 -6.18 9.13 -12.51
N GLY A 187 -5.04 8.75 -13.11
CA GLY A 187 -4.25 9.64 -13.97
C GLY A 187 -4.22 9.18 -15.44
N ASP A 188 -3.71 7.97 -15.67
CA ASP A 188 -3.59 7.38 -17.02
C ASP A 188 -4.85 6.63 -17.44
N ALA A 189 -5.59 6.05 -16.50
CA ALA A 189 -6.89 5.42 -16.77
C ALA A 189 -7.88 5.77 -15.68
N SER A 190 -9.12 6.03 -16.08
CA SER A 190 -10.22 6.28 -15.15
C SER A 190 -10.62 4.97 -14.44
N VAL A 191 -10.81 5.04 -13.13
CA VAL A 191 -11.22 3.89 -12.32
C VAL A 191 -12.46 4.24 -11.52
N THR A 192 -13.39 3.29 -11.39
CA THR A 192 -14.60 3.49 -10.59
C THR A 192 -14.96 2.21 -9.84
N ALA A 193 -15.41 2.38 -8.60
CA ALA A 193 -15.95 1.28 -7.82
C ALA A 193 -17.25 0.78 -8.46
N GLY A 194 -17.34 -0.53 -8.68
CA GLY A 194 -18.47 -1.12 -9.38
C GLY A 194 -19.78 -1.08 -8.57
N PRO A 195 -20.95 -1.01 -9.24
CA PRO A 195 -22.24 -0.98 -8.56
C PRO A 195 -22.53 -2.29 -7.81
N LYS A 196 -23.27 -2.20 -6.71
CA LYS A 196 -23.67 -3.37 -5.90
C LYS A 196 -25.18 -3.54 -5.81
N GLY A 197 -25.62 -4.79 -5.79
CA GLY A 197 -27.02 -5.15 -5.56
C GLY A 197 -27.90 -5.17 -6.83
N LYS A 198 -29.13 -5.66 -6.64
CA LYS A 198 -30.13 -5.85 -7.70
C LYS A 198 -30.58 -4.52 -8.30
N GLY A 199 -30.67 -4.43 -9.62
CA GLY A 199 -31.24 -3.27 -10.32
C GLY A 199 -30.28 -2.09 -10.51
N THR A 200 -28.97 -2.30 -10.33
CA THR A 200 -27.96 -1.28 -10.61
C THR A 200 -27.64 -1.21 -12.11
N GLY A 201 -28.60 -0.71 -12.89
CA GLY A 201 -28.41 -0.38 -14.31
C GLY A 201 -27.56 0.88 -14.54
N GLN A 202 -26.50 1.08 -13.74
CA GLN A 202 -25.63 2.22 -13.90
C GLN A 202 -24.67 1.96 -15.06
N ASP A 203 -24.74 2.82 -16.07
CA ASP A 203 -23.73 2.93 -17.11
C ASP A 203 -22.46 3.53 -16.48
N VAL A 204 -21.50 2.65 -16.21
CA VAL A 204 -20.17 3.05 -15.78
C VAL A 204 -19.31 3.22 -17.03
N THR A 205 -18.92 4.46 -17.30
CA THR A 205 -18.11 4.84 -18.49
C THR A 205 -16.61 4.81 -18.23
N SER A 206 -16.17 4.36 -17.06
CA SER A 206 -14.76 4.35 -16.66
C SER A 206 -13.98 3.24 -17.36
N ASP A 207 -12.70 3.48 -17.57
CA ASP A 207 -11.80 2.53 -18.23
C ASP A 207 -11.65 1.23 -17.44
N LEU A 208 -11.61 1.34 -16.11
CA LEU A 208 -11.60 0.20 -15.19
C LEU A 208 -12.76 0.29 -14.18
N VAL A 209 -13.40 -0.85 -13.92
CA VAL A 209 -14.42 -0.98 -12.90
C VAL A 209 -14.00 -2.01 -11.86
N THR A 210 -13.83 -1.57 -10.60
CA THR A 210 -13.21 -2.37 -9.54
C THR A 210 -14.22 -2.80 -8.48
N PHE A 211 -14.15 -4.06 -8.06
CA PHE A 211 -14.94 -4.65 -7.00
C PHE A 211 -13.99 -5.16 -5.92
N ALA A 212 -14.16 -4.70 -4.68
CA ALA A 212 -13.30 -5.08 -3.56
C ALA A 212 -14.14 -5.65 -2.40
N ARG A 213 -13.64 -6.74 -1.80
CA ARG A 213 -14.29 -7.44 -0.69
C ARG A 213 -13.30 -7.71 0.43
N SER A 214 -13.65 -7.38 1.67
CA SER A 214 -12.84 -7.64 2.87
C SER A 214 -13.67 -8.45 3.89
N ARG A 215 -13.18 -9.61 4.32
CA ARG A 215 -13.84 -10.47 5.33
C ARG A 215 -15.35 -10.68 5.11
N GLY A 216 -15.78 -10.86 3.85
CA GLY A 216 -17.19 -11.04 3.50
C GLY A 216 -18.03 -9.77 3.48
N ALA A 217 -17.46 -8.60 3.78
CA ALA A 217 -18.08 -7.29 3.60
C ALA A 217 -17.47 -6.58 2.39
N PHE A 218 -18.32 -6.08 1.49
CA PHE A 218 -17.86 -5.23 0.39
C PHE A 218 -17.42 -3.87 0.91
N VAL A 219 -16.18 -3.52 0.61
CA VAL A 219 -15.64 -2.19 0.90
C VAL A 219 -15.56 -1.49 -0.44
N GLY A 220 -16.32 -0.40 -0.60
CA GLY A 220 -16.31 0.44 -1.80
C GLY A 220 -14.99 1.18 -1.95
N VAL A 221 -13.91 0.43 -2.18
CA VAL A 221 -12.56 0.95 -2.32
C VAL A 221 -12.34 1.28 -3.78
N SER A 222 -12.26 2.58 -4.08
CA SER A 222 -11.69 3.03 -5.34
C SER A 222 -10.18 2.75 -5.32
N LEU A 223 -9.67 2.14 -6.38
CA LEU A 223 -8.22 2.01 -6.63
C LEU A 223 -7.64 3.31 -7.24
N ASP A 224 -8.22 4.46 -6.92
CA ASP A 224 -7.72 5.74 -7.40
C ASP A 224 -6.33 6.01 -6.81
N GLY A 225 -5.40 6.46 -7.66
CA GLY A 225 -3.99 6.61 -7.30
C GLY A 225 -3.21 5.28 -7.24
N ALA A 226 -3.79 4.16 -7.68
CA ALA A 226 -3.07 2.90 -7.80
C ALA A 226 -2.06 2.94 -8.95
N VAL A 227 -0.86 2.40 -8.71
CA VAL A 227 0.12 2.08 -9.74
C VAL A 227 0.07 0.58 -9.98
N ILE A 228 -0.16 0.20 -11.23
CA ILE A 228 -0.12 -1.19 -11.68
C ILE A 228 1.08 -1.36 -12.60
N SER A 229 1.97 -2.30 -12.28
CA SER A 229 3.19 -2.57 -13.04
C SER A 229 3.38 -4.06 -13.26
N PRO A 230 3.87 -4.52 -14.43
CA PRO A 230 4.15 -5.93 -14.67
C PRO A 230 5.14 -6.50 -13.65
N ASP A 231 4.90 -7.71 -13.20
CA ASP A 231 5.84 -8.47 -12.37
C ASP A 231 6.69 -9.37 -13.27
N THR A 232 7.88 -8.88 -13.64
CA THR A 232 8.76 -9.60 -14.58
C THR A 232 9.27 -10.92 -14.01
N GLU A 233 9.55 -10.95 -12.71
CA GLU A 233 10.06 -12.10 -11.98
C GLU A 233 8.99 -13.19 -11.87
N ALA A 234 7.77 -12.84 -11.48
CA ALA A 234 6.65 -13.77 -11.39
C ALA A 234 6.25 -14.30 -12.78
N ASN A 235 6.24 -13.44 -13.81
CA ASN A 235 6.04 -13.89 -15.19
C ASN A 235 7.13 -14.89 -15.61
N ALA A 236 8.40 -14.60 -15.34
CA ALA A 236 9.50 -15.51 -15.65
C ALA A 236 9.42 -16.83 -14.89
N ALA A 237 9.06 -16.80 -13.60
CA ALA A 237 8.92 -17.99 -12.76
C ALA A 237 7.77 -18.90 -13.23
N PHE A 238 6.63 -18.32 -13.58
CA PHE A 238 5.45 -19.05 -14.03
C PHE A 238 5.64 -19.69 -15.41
N TYR A 239 6.20 -18.95 -16.37
CA TYR A 239 6.41 -19.43 -17.74
C TYR A 239 7.76 -20.14 -17.96
N GLY A 240 8.66 -20.10 -16.97
CA GLY A 240 10.00 -20.71 -17.04
C GLY A 240 10.99 -19.97 -17.94
N ARG A 241 10.64 -18.78 -18.42
CA ARG A 241 11.47 -17.88 -19.24
C ARG A 241 10.96 -16.45 -19.13
N SER A 242 11.82 -15.47 -19.32
CA SER A 242 11.42 -14.06 -19.39
C SER A 242 10.35 -13.87 -20.46
N ALA A 243 9.23 -13.28 -20.05
CA ALA A 243 8.09 -13.00 -20.92
C ALA A 243 7.48 -11.66 -20.50
N SER A 244 7.38 -10.73 -21.44
CA SER A 244 6.67 -9.47 -21.20
C SER A 244 5.15 -9.68 -21.26
N PRO A 245 4.34 -8.77 -20.69
CA PRO A 245 2.89 -8.82 -20.89
C PRO A 245 2.47 -8.89 -22.35
N SER A 246 3.20 -8.21 -23.25
CA SER A 246 2.94 -8.28 -24.69
C SER A 246 3.22 -9.67 -25.29
N ASP A 247 4.25 -10.35 -24.80
CA ASP A 247 4.61 -11.72 -25.23
C ASP A 247 3.56 -12.74 -24.80
N ILE A 248 2.92 -12.50 -23.64
CA ILE A 248 1.92 -13.36 -23.02
C ILE A 248 0.53 -13.09 -23.61
N LEU A 249 0.06 -11.84 -23.55
CA LEU A 249 -1.33 -11.46 -23.79
C LEU A 249 -1.64 -11.16 -25.25
N VAL A 250 -0.65 -10.72 -26.04
CA VAL A 250 -0.85 -10.32 -27.44
C VAL A 250 -0.19 -11.28 -28.42
N ARG A 251 1.11 -11.57 -28.23
CA ARG A 251 1.88 -12.42 -29.17
C ARG A 251 1.71 -13.91 -28.90
N HIS A 252 1.23 -14.27 -27.71
CA HIS A 252 0.98 -15.66 -27.23
C HIS A 252 2.19 -16.58 -27.39
N THR A 253 3.39 -16.04 -27.25
CA THR A 253 4.65 -16.78 -27.44
C THR A 253 4.94 -17.77 -26.31
N VAL A 254 4.23 -17.65 -25.19
CA VAL A 254 4.34 -18.50 -24.02
C VAL A 254 2.94 -18.95 -23.58
N GLN A 255 2.85 -20.20 -23.11
CA GLN A 255 1.63 -20.79 -22.59
C GLN A 255 1.98 -21.71 -21.42
N SER A 256 1.06 -21.85 -20.46
CA SER A 256 1.23 -22.74 -19.32
C SER A 256 -0.06 -23.52 -19.08
N PRO A 257 -0.01 -24.87 -18.94
CA PRO A 257 -1.19 -25.67 -18.58
C PRO A 257 -1.83 -25.25 -17.24
N ALA A 258 -1.04 -24.67 -16.33
CA ALA A 258 -1.52 -24.18 -15.05
C ALA A 258 -2.51 -23.01 -15.18
N ALA A 259 -2.51 -22.29 -16.32
CA ALA A 259 -3.45 -21.20 -16.61
C ALA A 259 -4.85 -21.69 -17.03
N ALA A 260 -4.94 -22.91 -17.58
CA ALA A 260 -6.14 -23.40 -18.24
C ALA A 260 -7.40 -23.44 -17.33
N PRO A 261 -7.34 -23.79 -16.03
CA PRO A 261 -8.51 -23.73 -15.16
C PRO A 261 -9.10 -22.32 -15.01
N LEU A 262 -8.25 -21.32 -14.85
CA LEU A 262 -8.67 -19.91 -14.71
C LEU A 262 -9.27 -19.38 -16.02
N GLN A 263 -8.61 -19.64 -17.15
CA GLN A 263 -9.10 -19.26 -18.49
C GLN A 263 -10.46 -19.89 -18.80
N ARG A 264 -10.65 -21.18 -18.47
CA ARG A 264 -11.95 -21.87 -18.64
C ARG A 264 -13.03 -21.27 -17.74
N SER A 265 -12.68 -20.92 -16.50
CA SER A 265 -13.61 -20.28 -15.57
C SER A 265 -14.13 -18.96 -16.13
N LEU A 266 -13.24 -18.08 -16.63
CA LEU A 266 -13.65 -16.84 -17.29
C LEU A 266 -14.43 -17.07 -18.58
N SER A 267 -14.03 -18.05 -19.40
CA SER A 267 -14.71 -18.35 -20.67
C SER A 267 -16.16 -18.78 -20.44
N ARG A 268 -16.41 -19.57 -19.39
CA ARG A 268 -17.75 -19.99 -18.98
C ARG A 268 -18.62 -18.83 -18.48
N LEU A 269 -18.01 -17.81 -17.90
CA LEU A 269 -18.74 -16.65 -17.36
C LEU A 269 -18.97 -15.54 -18.38
N ALA A 270 -18.10 -15.45 -19.38
CA ALA A 270 -18.16 -14.43 -20.41
C ALA A 270 -18.92 -14.87 -21.67
N GLY A 271 -19.16 -16.18 -21.85
CA GLY A 271 -19.92 -16.77 -22.95
C GLY A 271 -21.40 -16.86 -22.63
#